data_AF-W0F4P9-F1
#
_entry.id   AF-W0F4P9-F1
#
_cell.length_a   1.000
_cell.length_b   1.000
_cell.length_c   1.000
_cell.angle_alpha   90.00
_cell.angle_beta   90.00
_cell.angle_gamma   90.00
#
_symmetry.space_group_name_H-M   'P 1'
#
loop_
_entity.id
_entity.type
_entity.pdbx_description
1 polymer ?
#
loop_
_entity_poly.entity_id
_entity_poly.type
_entity_poly.pdbx_seq_one_letter_code
_entity_poly.pdbx_strand_id
1 'polypeptide(L)' 'MELIINFDNINDSSKREWLLHTFKLMGIGYKSKETPQTLEEYNDDLEAGNDEIEQGHFITAADLKKQAGKW' A
#
# COMPACT_ATOMS: atom_id res chain seq x y z
N MET A 1 21.46 11.14 -10.65
CA MET A 1 20.71 10.04 -11.31
C MET A 1 19.57 9.67 -10.39
N GLU A 2 18.31 9.73 -10.84
CA GLU A 2 17.16 9.25 -10.06
C GLU A 2 16.95 7.76 -10.32
N LEU A 3 16.80 6.96 -9.26
CA LEU A 3 16.47 5.54 -9.38
C LEU A 3 14.95 5.37 -9.53
N ILE A 4 14.51 4.69 -10.58
CA ILE A 4 13.10 4.33 -10.78
C ILE A 4 12.94 2.85 -10.44
N ILE A 5 12.06 2.54 -9.49
CA ILE A 5 11.90 1.20 -8.94
C ILE A 5 10.46 0.77 -9.08
N ASN A 6 10.25 -0.39 -9.71
CA ASN A 6 8.97 -1.06 -9.71
C ASN A 6 8.88 -2.00 -8.50
N PHE A 7 8.16 -1.60 -7.46
CA PHE A 7 7.96 -2.43 -6.27
C PHE A 7 7.05 -3.63 -6.53
N ASP A 8 6.19 -3.58 -7.55
CA ASP A 8 5.30 -4.69 -7.91
C ASP A 8 6.07 -5.91 -8.43
N ASN A 9 7.30 -5.70 -8.91
CA ASN A 9 8.20 -6.80 -9.28
C ASN A 9 8.92 -7.45 -8.08
N ILE A 10 8.70 -6.95 -6.86
CA ILE A 10 9.31 -7.47 -5.62
C ILE A 10 8.22 -8.15 -4.79
N ASN A 11 7.92 -9.41 -5.12
CA ASN A 11 6.89 -10.20 -4.44
C ASN A 11 7.19 -10.54 -2.98
N ASP A 12 8.44 -10.36 -2.55
CA ASP A 12 8.91 -10.68 -1.20
C ASP A 12 8.91 -9.41 -0.33
N SER A 13 8.02 -9.37 0.66
CA SER A 13 7.86 -8.23 1.57
C SER A 13 9.13 -7.89 2.35
N SER A 14 9.92 -8.90 2.72
CA SER A 14 11.17 -8.71 3.47
C SER A 14 12.26 -8.09 2.59
N LYS A 15 12.33 -8.48 1.32
CA LYS A 15 13.26 -7.87 0.34
C LYS A 15 12.86 -6.43 0.02
N ARG A 16 11.57 -6.16 -0.11
CA ARG A 16 11.05 -4.79 -0.30
C ARG A 16 11.44 -3.90 0.87
N GLU A 17 11.23 -4.36 2.10
CA GLU A 17 11.55 -3.61 3.30
C GLU A 17 13.05 -3.36 3.47
N TRP A 18 13.87 -4.40 3.25
CA TRP A 18 15.33 -4.28 3.26
C TRP A 18 15.84 -3.24 2.25
N LEU A 19 15.28 -3.23 1.04
CA LEU A 19 15.66 -2.31 -0.02
C LEU A 19 15.34 -0.85 0.35
N LEU A 20 14.14 -0.61 0.89
CA LEU A 20 13.69 0.70 1.38
C LEU A 20 14.59 1.22 2.51
N HIS A 21 14.91 0.36 3.48
CA HIS A 21 15.83 0.68 4.58
C HIS A 21 17.22 1.05 4.07
N THR A 22 17.73 0.31 3.10
CA THR A 22 19.07 0.53 2.54
C THR A 22 19.12 1.86 1.77
N PHE A 23 18.11 2.20 0.98
CA PHE A 23 18.07 3.51 0.31
C PHE A 23 17.99 4.67 1.29
N LYS A 24 17.20 4.52 2.36
CA LYS A 24 17.12 5.52 3.43
C LYS A 24 18.49 5.71 4.12
N LEU A 25 19.19 4.63 4.41
CA LEU A 25 20.52 4.66 5.03
C LEU A 25 21.59 5.28 4.11
N MET A 26 21.52 5.00 2.80
CA MET A 26 22.45 5.53 1.81
C MET A 26 22.08 6.93 1.30
N GLY A 27 20.96 7.52 1.76
CA GLY A 27 20.50 8.84 1.31
C GLY A 27 20.12 8.87 -0.18
N ILE A 28 19.73 7.73 -0.74
CA ILE A 28 19.43 7.58 -2.16
C ILE A 28 17.95 7.90 -2.41
N GLY A 29 17.68 8.96 -3.17
CA GLY A 29 16.34 9.25 -3.67
C GLY A 29 15.92 8.25 -4.75
N TYR A 30 14.73 7.69 -4.61
CA TYR A 30 14.10 6.84 -5.61
C TYR A 30 12.67 7.32 -5.91
N LYS A 31 12.20 7.04 -7.12
CA LYS A 31 10.79 7.17 -7.52
C LYS A 31 10.21 5.78 -7.66
N SER A 32 9.06 5.54 -7.03
CA SER A 32 8.24 4.39 -7.38
C SER A 32 7.71 4.57 -8.79
N LYS A 33 7.83 3.52 -9.60
CA LYS A 33 6.99 3.39 -10.79
C LYS A 33 5.63 2.93 -10.28
N GLU A 34 4.76 3.88 -9.96
CA GLU A 34 3.36 3.55 -9.70
C GLU A 34 2.78 2.99 -10.99
N THR A 35 2.39 1.72 -10.99
CA THR A 35 1.64 1.14 -12.08
C THR A 35 0.24 1.74 -12.02
N PRO A 36 -0.22 2.48 -13.04
CA PRO A 36 -1.60 2.95 -13.04
C PRO A 36 -2.53 1.75 -12.98
N GLN A 37 -3.53 1.79 -12.09
CA GLN A 37 -4.58 0.77 -12.08
C GLN A 37 -5.30 0.76 -13.43
N THR A 38 -5.61 -0.43 -13.91
CA THR A 38 -6.52 -0.62 -15.04
C THR A 38 -7.96 -0.28 -14.62
N LEU A 39 -8.82 -0.02 -15.61
CA LEU A 39 -10.24 0.23 -15.33
C LEU A 39 -10.93 -0.99 -14.71
N GLU A 40 -10.48 -2.20 -15.05
CA GLU A 40 -10.98 -3.45 -14.49
C GLU A 40 -10.61 -3.54 -13.00
N GLU A 41 -9.33 -3.37 -12.66
CA GLU A 41 -8.87 -3.36 -11.25
C GLU A 41 -9.58 -2.29 -10.41
N TYR A 42 -9.80 -1.10 -10.98
CA TYR A 42 -10.55 -0.04 -10.29
C TYR A 42 -12.01 -0.43 -10.03
N ASN A 43 -12.66 -1.08 -10.99
CA ASN A 43 -14.05 -1.52 -10.82
C ASN A 43 -14.15 -2.67 -9.81
N ASP A 44 -13.20 -3.61 -9.83
CA ASP A 44 -13.12 -4.70 -8.87
C ASP A 44 -12.92 -4.17 -7.44
N ASP A 45 -12.05 -3.18 -7.25
CA ASP A 45 -11.84 -2.51 -5.97
C ASP A 45 -13.13 -1.79 -5.48
N LEU A 46 -13.90 -1.18 -6.39
CA LEU A 46 -15.18 -0.55 -6.05
C LEU A 46 -16.23 -1.59 -5.64
N GLU A 47 -16.29 -2.74 -6.33
CA GLU A 47 -17.20 -3.84 -5.99
C GLU A 47 -16.85 -4.43 -4.62
N ALA A 48 -15.56 -4.73 -4.39
CA ALA A 48 -15.08 -5.21 -3.09
C ALA A 48 -15.37 -4.22 -1.96
N GLY A 49 -15.16 -2.92 -2.20
CA GLY A 49 -15.48 -1.88 -1.22
C GLY A 49 -16.98 -1.78 -0.93
N ASN A 50 -17.84 -1.94 -1.94
CA ASN A 50 -19.29 -1.98 -1.73
C ASN A 50 -19.69 -3.22 -0.94
N ASP A 51 -19.14 -4.39 -1.27
CA ASP A 51 -19.40 -5.64 -0.55
C ASP A 51 -18.99 -5.54 0.92
N GLU A 52 -17.83 -4.94 1.23
CA GLU A 52 -17.39 -4.71 2.61
C GLU A 52 -18.36 -3.81 3.40
N ILE A 53 -18.91 -2.79 2.75
CA ILE A 53 -19.91 -1.90 3.35
C ILE A 53 -21.22 -2.65 3.59
N GLU A 54 -21.70 -3.41 2.61
CA GLU A 54 -22.94 -4.20 2.71
C GLU A 54 -22.85 -5.28 3.79
N GLN A 55 -21.68 -5.92 3.92
CA GLN A 55 -21.41 -6.91 4.96
C GLN A 55 -21.23 -6.28 6.35
N GLY A 56 -21.04 -4.95 6.43
CA GLY A 56 -20.78 -4.24 7.68
C GLY A 56 -19.34 -4.43 8.18
N HIS A 57 -18.41 -4.81 7.30
CA HIS A 57 -17.00 -5.05 7.58
C HIS A 57 -16.16 -3.76 7.54
N PHE A 58 -16.73 -2.65 7.99
CA PHE A 58 -16.04 -1.37 8.08
C PHE A 58 -15.77 -1.00 9.55
N ILE A 59 -14.65 -0.33 9.79
CA ILE A 59 -14.37 0.29 11.08
C ILE A 59 -14.65 1.79 10.99
N THR A 60 -15.29 2.34 12.01
CA THR A 60 -15.48 3.79 12.05
C THR A 60 -14.18 4.49 12.42
N ALA A 61 -14.07 5.78 12.11
CA ALA A 61 -12.93 6.60 12.57
C ALA A 61 -12.76 6.56 14.11
N ALA A 62 -13.87 6.39 14.85
CA ALA A 62 -13.84 6.21 16.30
C ALA A 62 -13.25 4.85 16.71
N ASP A 63 -13.58 3.78 15.98
CA ASP A 63 -13.02 2.45 16.22
C ASP A 63 -11.53 2.39 15.90
N LEU A 64 -11.10 3.03 14.81
CA LEU A 64 -9.69 3.17 14.45
C LEU A 64 -8.92 3.89 15.57
N LYS A 65 -9.44 5.01 16.08
CA LYS A 65 -8.82 5.77 17.18
C LYS A 65 -8.73 4.94 18.47
N LYS A 66 -9.74 4.12 18.75
CA LYS A 66 -9.76 3.22 19.90
C LYS A 66 -8.76 2.07 19.75
N GLN A 67 -8.54 1.55 18.55
CA GLN A 67 -7.52 0.53 18.28
C GLN A 67 -6.10 1.11 18.34
N ALA A 68 -5.89 2.29 17.76
CA ALA A 68 -4.60 2.99 17.80
C ALA A 68 -4.15 3.32 19.24
N GLY A 69 -5.08 3.61 20.15
CA GLY A 69 -4.76 3.83 21.56
C GLY A 69 -4.43 2.57 22.38
N LYS A 70 -4.50 1.36 21.78
CA LYS A 70 -4.08 0.10 22.42
C LYS A 70 -2.63 -0.28 22.12
N TRP A 71 -1.97 0.44 21.22
CA TRP A 71 -0.56 0.28 20.85
C TRP A 71 0.29 1.31 21.60
#